data_AF-A0A0F9CTC3-F1
#
_entry.id   AF-A0A0F9CTC3-F1
#
_cell.length_a   1.000
_cell.length_b   1.000
_cell.length_c   1.000
_cell.angle_alpha   90.00
_cell.angle_beta   90.00
_cell.angle_gamma   90.00
#
_symmetry.space_group_name_H-M   'P 1'
#
loop_
_entity.id
_entity.type
_entity.pdbx_description
1 polymer ?
#
loop_
_entity_poly.entity_id
_entity_poly.type
_entity_poly.pdbx_seq_one_letter_code
_entity_poly.pdbx_strand_id
1 'polypeptide(L)'
;MLVLFKILFNVLLILAPINPMISEEIFQKMFKPYFNSLVLEETESIHLQNWPKYNEDKIDPELEKQMHFVRDLTESVRALKEENKIRLRWENKKIII
;
A
#
# COMPACT_ATOMS: atom_id res chain seq x y z
N MET A 1 4.95 4.07 10.90
CA MET A 1 6.12 3.52 10.17
C MET A 1 5.99 2.01 9.92
N LEU A 2 5.47 1.21 10.88
CA LEU A 2 5.32 -0.26 10.72
C LEU A 2 4.27 -0.72 9.69
N VAL A 3 3.19 0.04 9.47
CA VAL A 3 2.08 -0.38 8.59
C VAL A 3 2.50 -0.49 7.14
N LEU A 4 3.16 0.54 6.59
CA LEU A 4 3.64 0.53 5.20
C LEU A 4 4.65 -0.60 4.97
N PHE A 5 5.60 -0.77 5.89
CA PHE A 5 6.60 -1.82 5.81
C PHE A 5 5.94 -3.22 5.80
N LYS A 6 4.99 -3.46 6.70
CA LYS A 6 4.25 -4.73 6.76
C LYS A 6 3.40 -5.00 5.51
N ILE A 7 2.70 -3.97 5.01
CA ILE A 7 1.88 -4.11 3.80
C ILE A 7 2.78 -4.39 2.59
N LEU A 8 3.90 -3.67 2.44
CA LEU A 8 4.84 -3.90 1.35
C LEU A 8 5.38 -5.33 1.37
N PHE A 9 5.74 -5.86 2.55
CA PHE A 9 6.16 -7.25 2.70
C PHE A 9 5.08 -8.23 2.23
N ASN A 10 3.84 -8.06 2.69
CA ASN A 10 2.72 -8.91 2.29
C ASN A 10 2.44 -8.83 0.78
N VAL A 11 2.55 -7.64 0.18
CA VAL A 11 2.41 -7.45 -1.26
C VAL A 11 3.52 -8.18 -2.01
N LEU A 12 4.77 -8.15 -1.52
CA LEU A 12 5.88 -8.90 -2.12
C LEU A 12 5.66 -10.41 -2.05
N LEU A 13 5.10 -10.94 -0.95
CA LEU A 13 4.74 -12.35 -0.85
C LEU A 13 3.69 -12.75 -1.90
N ILE A 14 2.69 -11.89 -2.14
CA ILE A 14 1.67 -12.11 -3.17
C ILE A 14 2.27 -11.95 -4.58
N LEU A 15 3.25 -11.08 -4.74
CA LEU A 15 3.94 -10.84 -6.00
C LEU A 15 4.95 -11.96 -6.34
N ALA A 16 5.48 -12.67 -5.35
CA ALA A 16 6.54 -13.66 -5.53
C ALA A 16 6.22 -14.76 -6.55
N PRO A 17 4.99 -15.33 -6.62
CA PRO A 17 4.61 -16.27 -7.67
C PRO A 17 4.48 -15.66 -9.07
N ILE A 18 4.21 -14.35 -9.16
CA ILE A 18 3.98 -13.63 -10.43
C ILE A 18 5.30 -13.12 -11.00
N ASN A 19 6.12 -12.50 -10.16
CA ASN A 19 7.42 -11.96 -10.52
C ASN A 19 8.46 -12.32 -9.44
N PRO A 20 9.08 -13.50 -9.53
CA PRO A 20 9.98 -14.01 -8.50
C PRO A 20 11.26 -13.17 -8.38
N MET A 21 11.83 -12.73 -9.50
CA MET A 21 13.13 -12.03 -9.51
C MET A 21 13.04 -10.67 -8.82
N ILE A 22 12.02 -9.86 -9.14
CA ILE A 22 11.84 -8.55 -8.50
C ILE A 22 11.49 -8.72 -7.02
N SER A 23 10.63 -9.67 -6.70
CA SER A 23 10.20 -9.89 -5.31
C SER A 23 11.36 -10.32 -4.42
N GLU A 24 12.22 -11.20 -4.93
CA GLU A 24 13.44 -11.65 -4.26
C GLU A 24 14.46 -10.51 -4.08
N GLU A 25 14.71 -9.71 -5.12
CA GLU A 25 15.67 -8.60 -5.04
C GLU A 25 15.25 -7.57 -3.97
N ILE A 26 13.97 -7.18 -3.96
CA ILE A 26 13.44 -6.23 -2.99
C ILE A 26 13.49 -6.83 -1.58
N PHE A 27 13.13 -8.10 -1.42
CA PHE A 27 13.21 -8.82 -0.15
C PHE A 27 14.62 -8.82 0.43
N GLN A 28 15.62 -9.24 -0.36
CA GLN A 28 17.01 -9.32 0.09
C GLN A 28 17.58 -7.96 0.50
N LYS A 29 17.25 -6.89 -0.25
CA LYS A 29 17.81 -5.56 0.01
C LYS A 29 17.09 -4.79 1.13
N MET A 30 15.77 -4.87 1.18
CA MET A 30 14.97 -4.03 2.08
C MET A 30 14.50 -4.73 3.34
N PHE A 31 14.30 -6.05 3.31
CA PHE A 31 13.68 -6.77 4.43
C PHE A 31 14.71 -7.58 5.21
N LYS A 32 15.58 -8.35 4.54
CA LYS A 32 16.61 -9.20 5.17
C LYS A 32 17.42 -8.51 6.29
N PRO A 33 17.90 -7.26 6.14
CA PRO A 33 18.69 -6.60 7.19
C PRO A 33 17.93 -6.31 8.49
N TYR A 34 16.58 -6.28 8.43
CA TYR A 34 15.73 -5.88 9.54
C TYR A 34 15.02 -7.07 10.20
N PHE A 35 15.28 -8.31 9.77
CA PHE A 35 14.62 -9.52 10.28
C PHE A 35 14.81 -9.70 11.79
N ASN A 36 15.99 -9.43 12.34
CA ASN A 36 16.25 -9.55 13.79
C ASN A 36 15.40 -8.60 14.65
N SER A 37 14.80 -7.57 14.06
CA SER A 37 13.91 -6.61 14.75
C SER A 37 12.43 -6.95 14.60
N LEU A 38 12.09 -7.91 13.75
CA LEU A 38 10.72 -8.29 13.41
C LEU A 38 10.49 -9.75 13.78
N VAL A 39 9.28 -10.10 14.25
CA VAL A 39 8.88 -11.49 14.52
C VAL A 39 8.61 -12.19 13.18
N LEU A 40 9.62 -12.28 12.33
CA LEU A 40 9.56 -12.95 11.03
C LEU A 40 10.58 -14.09 11.03
N GLU A 41 10.23 -15.19 10.38
CA GLU A 41 11.12 -16.34 10.24
C GLU A 41 12.34 -15.92 9.42
N GLU A 42 13.55 -16.13 9.97
CA GLU A 42 14.80 -15.85 9.28
C GLU A 42 14.97 -16.86 8.14
N THR A 43 14.40 -16.56 6.97
CA THR A 43 14.53 -17.37 5.76
C THR A 43 15.52 -16.75 4.79
N GLU A 44 16.20 -17.61 4.03
CA GLU A 44 17.21 -17.17 3.07
C GLU A 44 16.61 -16.48 1.83
N SER A 45 15.35 -16.73 1.50
CA SER A 45 14.63 -16.24 0.31
C SER A 45 13.16 -15.95 0.64
N ILE A 46 12.54 -15.05 -0.14
CA ILE A 46 11.11 -14.75 -0.03
C ILE A 46 10.25 -15.97 -0.38
N HIS A 47 10.75 -16.87 -1.23
CA HIS A 47 10.02 -18.06 -1.68
C HIS A 47 9.89 -19.13 -0.61
N LEU A 48 10.66 -19.02 0.47
CA LEU A 48 10.59 -19.89 1.64
C LEU A 48 9.69 -19.32 2.74
N GLN A 49 9.16 -18.12 2.55
CA GLN A 49 8.25 -17.51 3.52
C GLN A 49 6.85 -18.10 3.43
N ASN A 50 6.16 -18.08 4.57
CA ASN A 50 4.76 -18.49 4.64
C ASN A 50 3.85 -17.53 3.88
N TRP A 51 2.80 -18.08 3.26
CA TRP A 51 1.78 -17.27 2.59
C TRP A 51 1.10 -16.32 3.58
N PRO A 52 0.82 -15.05 3.20
CA PRO A 52 0.22 -14.08 4.10
C PRO A 52 -1.18 -14.53 4.56
N LYS A 53 -1.42 -14.42 5.87
CA LYS A 53 -2.72 -14.68 6.50
C LYS A 53 -3.44 -13.36 6.75
N TYR A 54 -4.75 -13.33 6.51
CA TYR A 54 -5.59 -12.20 6.87
C TYR A 54 -5.91 -12.21 8.37
N ASN A 55 -6.27 -11.05 8.91
CA ASN A 55 -6.73 -10.90 10.29
C ASN A 55 -8.13 -10.26 10.27
N GLU A 56 -9.13 -11.01 10.70
CA GLU A 56 -10.54 -10.59 10.71
C GLU A 56 -10.78 -9.35 11.57
N ASP A 57 -10.06 -9.20 12.69
CA ASP A 57 -10.19 -8.05 13.60
C ASP A 57 -9.79 -6.71 12.95
N LYS A 58 -9.13 -6.77 11.79
CA LYS A 58 -8.67 -5.60 11.03
C LYS A 58 -9.55 -5.26 9.83
N ILE A 59 -10.63 -6.01 9.62
CA ILE A 59 -11.57 -5.76 8.53
C ILE A 59 -12.63 -4.79 9.06
N ASP A 60 -12.64 -3.57 8.52
CA ASP A 60 -13.59 -2.52 8.89
C ASP A 60 -14.30 -1.97 7.63
N PRO A 61 -15.51 -2.47 7.32
CA PRO A 61 -16.26 -2.05 6.13
C PRO A 61 -16.67 -0.57 6.15
N GLU A 62 -16.87 0.02 7.34
CA GLU A 62 -17.27 1.43 7.44
C GLU A 62 -16.08 2.35 7.14
N LEU A 63 -14.90 2.01 7.63
CA LEU A 63 -13.66 2.71 7.27
C LEU A 63 -13.37 2.61 5.77
N GLU A 64 -13.56 1.43 5.17
CA GLU A 64 -13.39 1.23 3.73
C GLU A 64 -14.33 2.13 2.92
N LYS A 65 -15.62 2.19 3.31
CA LYS A 65 -16.62 3.07 2.69
C LYS A 65 -16.22 4.55 2.78
N GLN A 66 -15.73 5.00 3.92
CA GLN A 66 -15.24 6.36 4.10
C GLN A 66 -14.03 6.65 3.19
N MET A 67 -13.12 5.69 3.05
CA MET A 67 -11.95 5.84 2.18
C MET A 67 -12.34 5.89 0.69
N HIS A 68 -13.33 5.09 0.28
CA HIS A 68 -13.90 5.16 -1.06
C HIS A 68 -14.50 6.54 -1.34
N PHE A 69 -15.34 7.05 -0.43
CA PHE A 69 -15.94 8.37 -0.58
C PHE A 69 -14.88 9.48 -0.73
N VAL A 70 -13.82 9.46 0.08
CA VAL A 70 -12.74 10.46 0.00
C VAL A 70 -11.98 10.36 -1.32
N ARG A 71 -11.76 9.14 -1.86
CA ARG A 71 -11.14 8.95 -3.18
C ARG A 71 -11.99 9.53 -4.30
N ASP A 72 -13.27 9.20 -4.35
CA ASP A 72 -14.21 9.67 -5.37
C ASP A 72 -14.35 11.20 -5.34
N LEU A 73 -14.41 11.77 -4.13
CA LEU A 73 -14.41 13.21 -3.92
C LEU A 73 -13.12 13.85 -4.46
N THR A 74 -11.96 13.28 -4.14
CA THR A 74 -10.66 13.79 -4.59
C THR A 74 -10.52 13.72 -6.11
N GLU A 75 -11.02 12.66 -6.74
CA GLU A 75 -11.02 12.51 -8.20
C GLU A 75 -11.92 13.53 -8.86
N SER A 76 -13.13 13.73 -8.33
CA SER A 76 -14.08 14.75 -8.82
C SER A 76 -13.49 16.16 -8.72
N VAL A 77 -12.83 16.48 -7.60
CA VAL A 77 -12.10 17.75 -7.43
C VAL A 77 -10.99 17.91 -8.48
N ARG A 78 -10.21 16.85 -8.74
CA ARG A 78 -9.13 16.89 -9.74
C ARG A 78 -9.68 17.10 -11.14
N ALA A 79 -10.78 16.44 -11.50
CA ALA A 79 -11.46 16.61 -12.78
C ALA A 79 -11.96 18.05 -12.97
N LEU A 80 -12.65 18.61 -11.98
CA LEU A 80 -13.11 20.00 -12.01
C LEU A 80 -11.96 21.00 -12.16
N LYS A 81 -10.81 20.77 -11.49
CA LYS A 81 -9.63 21.62 -11.64
C LYS A 81 -9.08 21.57 -13.07
N GLU A 82 -9.04 20.39 -13.66
CA GLU A 82 -8.57 20.19 -15.04
C GLU A 82 -9.48 20.89 -16.05
N GLU A 83 -10.80 20.73 -15.92
CA GLU A 83 -11.80 21.40 -16.77
C GLU A 83 -11.67 22.93 -16.74
N ASN A 84 -11.40 23.48 -15.55
CA ASN A 84 -11.21 24.92 -15.36
C ASN A 84 -9.76 25.38 -15.61
N LYS A 85 -8.87 24.49 -16.09
CA LYS A 85 -7.44 24.76 -16.35
C LYS A 85 -6.69 25.31 -15.13
N ILE A 86 -7.13 24.94 -13.92
CA ILE A 86 -6.49 25.32 -12.66
C ILE A 86 -5.38 24.33 -12.34
N ARG A 87 -4.16 24.84 -12.12
CA ARG A 87 -3.01 24.00 -11.76
C ARG A 87 -3.27 23.22 -10.47
N LEU A 88 -3.01 21.92 -10.47
CA LEU A 88 -3.21 21.03 -9.32
C LEU A 88 -2.50 21.51 -8.04
N ARG A 89 -1.32 22.12 -8.17
CA ARG A 89 -0.51 22.64 -7.05
C ARG A 89 -1.19 23.79 -6.30
N TRP A 90 -2.04 24.58 -6.96
CA TRP A 90 -2.63 25.77 -6.34
C TRP A 90 -3.79 25.40 -5.43
N GLU A 91 -3.84 26.06 -4.28
CA GLU A 91 -4.92 25.91 -3.31
C GLU A 91 -6.24 26.47 -3.86
N ASN A 92 -7.35 25.80 -3.53
CA ASN A 92 -8.69 26.31 -3.78
C ASN A 92 -9.31 26.67 -2.45
N LYS A 93 -9.71 27.94 -2.27
CA LYS A 93 -10.34 28.40 -1.03
C LYS A 93 -11.75 27.83 -0.84
N LYS A 94 -12.41 27.46 -1.94
CA LYS A 94 -13.76 26.89 -1.95
C LYS A 94 -13.92 26.02 -3.19
N ILE A 95 -14.52 24.85 -3.02
CA ILE A 95 -14.93 23.97 -4.11
C ILE A 95 -16.40 23.66 -3.86
N ILE A 96 -17.22 23.82 -4.90
CA ILE A 96 -18.65 23.52 -4.88
C ILE A 96 -18.84 22.42 -5.91
N ILE A 97 -19.27 21.24 -5.44
CA ILE A 97 -19.50 20.03 -6.23
C ILE A 97 -21.00 19.80 -6.26
#